data_AF-A0A7V9SS29-F1
#
_entry.id   AF-A0A7V9SS29-F1
#
_cell.length_a   1.000
_cell.length_b   1.000
_cell.length_c   1.000
_cell.angle_alpha   90.00
_cell.angle_beta   90.00
_cell.angle_gamma   90.00
#
_symmetry.space_group_name_H-M   'P 1'
#
loop_
_entity.id
_entity.type
_entity.pdbx_description
1 polymer ?
#
loop_
_entity_poly.entity_id
_entity_poly.type
_entity_poly.pdbx_seq_one_letter_code
_entity_poly.pdbx_strand_id
1 'polypeptide(L)'
;MSALKKTTANSKARTSTLRVIRGGLFPQTKKEIATENLWFICKASFWNTQLFSNEEEKEFKVLLAEHFKGSKNIDVTFKQLVERICLTKRYLTRRKGRYISKPIDWLNINYTNGLAGTLSWYKVVEEQRKNVPHYNEGITLLAKALLKYADKRNILDMLHYRKELIRLKQHDLLQVFMNSIMHLQYFSI
;
A
#
# COMPACT_ATOMS: atom_id res chain seq x y z
N MET A 1 32.61 -30.86 49.71
CA MET A 1 31.41 -31.08 48.88
C MET A 1 30.22 -30.74 49.75
N SER A 2 29.39 -29.71 49.54
CA SER A 2 28.62 -29.38 48.34
C SER A 2 28.20 -27.90 48.40
N ALA A 3 28.24 -27.23 47.25
CA ALA A 3 27.84 -25.83 47.08
C ALA A 3 26.32 -25.72 46.88
N LEU A 4 25.65 -24.95 47.75
CA LEU A 4 24.24 -24.56 47.56
C LEU A 4 24.18 -23.30 46.69
N LYS A 5 23.91 -23.50 45.40
CA LYS A 5 23.61 -22.45 44.42
C LYS A 5 22.25 -21.83 44.74
N LYS A 6 22.22 -20.55 45.14
CA LYS A 6 21.00 -19.72 45.11
C LYS A 6 20.68 -19.35 43.66
N THR A 7 19.63 -19.92 43.09
CA THR A 7 19.02 -19.45 41.84
C THR A 7 17.89 -18.48 42.17
N THR A 8 18.14 -17.19 41.99
CA THR A 8 17.12 -16.14 41.94
C THR A 8 16.42 -16.18 40.58
N ALA A 9 15.22 -16.77 40.53
CA ALA A 9 14.35 -16.67 39.36
C ALA A 9 13.68 -15.29 39.34
N ASN A 10 14.16 -14.43 38.45
CA ASN A 10 13.63 -13.08 38.23
C ASN A 10 12.43 -13.17 37.27
N SER A 11 11.21 -13.30 37.80
CA SER A 11 9.98 -13.34 37.01
C SER A 11 9.57 -11.92 36.56
N LYS A 12 10.01 -11.50 35.38
CA LYS A 12 9.46 -10.30 34.73
C LYS A 12 8.00 -10.56 34.36
N ALA A 13 7.09 -10.00 35.15
CA ALA A 13 5.66 -9.94 34.85
C ALA A 13 5.45 -9.25 33.49
N ARG A 14 4.89 -9.98 32.52
CA ARG A 14 4.44 -9.41 31.24
C ARG A 14 3.15 -8.64 31.49
N THR A 15 3.23 -7.32 31.45
CA THR A 15 2.06 -6.45 31.50
C THR A 15 1.21 -6.70 30.24
N SER A 16 0.10 -7.41 30.38
CA SER A 16 -0.87 -7.60 29.32
C SER A 16 -1.54 -6.26 29.01
N THR A 17 -1.28 -5.71 27.83
CA THR A 17 -1.96 -4.51 27.35
C THR A 17 -3.21 -4.94 26.57
N LEU A 18 -4.38 -4.66 27.14
CA LEU A 18 -5.66 -4.85 26.45
C LEU A 18 -5.84 -3.71 25.43
N ARG A 19 -6.05 -4.07 24.16
CA ARG A 19 -6.49 -3.13 23.12
C ARG A 19 -7.97 -3.31 22.90
N VAL A 20 -8.72 -2.21 22.97
CA VAL A 20 -10.13 -2.18 22.61
C VAL A 20 -10.25 -2.34 21.09
N ILE A 21 -10.85 -3.44 20.65
CA ILE A 21 -11.23 -3.67 19.24
C ILE A 21 -12.68 -3.21 19.13
N ARG A 22 -12.92 -2.04 18.52
CA ARG A 22 -14.29 -1.58 18.22
C ARG A 22 -14.72 -2.18 16.87
N GLY A 23 -15.78 -2.99 16.89
CA GLY A 23 -16.59 -3.32 15.72
C GLY A 23 -16.04 -4.41 14.79
N GLY A 24 -16.33 -5.67 15.10
CA GLY A 24 -16.17 -6.80 14.18
C GLY A 24 -16.21 -8.13 14.93
N LEU A 25 -17.14 -9.02 14.59
CA LEU A 25 -17.24 -10.37 15.16
C LEU A 25 -15.94 -11.20 14.96
N PHE A 26 -15.07 -10.76 14.04
CA PHE A 26 -13.74 -11.31 13.81
C PHE A 26 -12.77 -10.16 13.47
N PRO A 27 -11.53 -10.16 14.01
CA PRO A 27 -10.52 -9.19 13.61
C PRO A 27 -10.15 -9.40 12.14
N GLN A 28 -10.24 -8.35 11.33
CA GLN A 28 -9.78 -8.39 9.94
C GLN A 28 -8.32 -8.81 9.88
N THR A 29 -7.98 -9.64 8.90
CA THR A 29 -6.60 -10.03 8.66
C THR A 29 -5.80 -8.85 8.11
N LYS A 30 -4.48 -8.84 8.36
CA LYS A 30 -3.59 -7.83 7.77
C LYS A 30 -3.69 -7.79 6.23
N LYS A 31 -3.94 -8.94 5.60
CA LYS A 31 -4.16 -9.06 4.15
C LYS A 31 -5.45 -8.34 3.71
N GLU A 32 -6.54 -8.50 4.45
CA GLU A 32 -7.82 -7.82 4.15
C GLU A 32 -7.66 -6.30 4.26
N ILE A 33 -7.07 -5.81 5.36
CA ILE A 33 -6.80 -4.38 5.57
C ILE A 33 -5.90 -3.82 4.44
N ALA A 34 -4.85 -4.56 4.07
CA ALA A 34 -3.96 -4.14 2.98
C ALA A 34 -4.68 -4.12 1.63
N THR A 35 -5.54 -5.11 1.36
CA THR A 35 -6.33 -5.19 0.13
C THR A 35 -7.30 -4.02 0.03
N GLU A 36 -8.02 -3.73 1.12
CA GLU A 36 -8.95 -2.62 1.19
C GLU A 36 -8.27 -1.27 0.98
N ASN A 37 -7.19 -1.00 1.71
CA ASN A 37 -6.43 0.23 1.55
C ASN A 37 -5.87 0.36 0.13
N LEU A 38 -5.37 -0.73 -0.46
CA LEU A 38 -4.83 -0.72 -1.81
C LEU A 38 -5.93 -0.46 -2.86
N TRP A 39 -7.15 -0.97 -2.66
CA TRP A 39 -8.31 -0.64 -3.50
C TRP A 39 -8.58 0.87 -3.49
N PHE A 40 -8.62 1.50 -2.32
CA PHE A 40 -8.84 2.95 -2.23
C PHE A 40 -7.73 3.76 -2.90
N ILE A 41 -6.48 3.30 -2.82
CA ILE A 41 -5.35 3.90 -3.54
C ILE A 41 -5.53 3.76 -5.06
N CYS A 42 -5.95 2.59 -5.55
CA CYS A 42 -6.26 2.38 -6.97
C CYS A 42 -7.39 3.29 -7.44
N LYS A 43 -8.51 3.33 -6.70
CA LYS A 43 -9.66 4.19 -6.98
C LYS A 43 -9.25 5.66 -7.03
N ALA A 44 -8.49 6.13 -6.05
CA ALA A 44 -7.96 7.51 -6.02
C ALA A 44 -7.00 7.82 -7.18
N SER A 45 -6.27 6.82 -7.68
CA SER A 45 -5.26 7.00 -8.71
C SER A 45 -5.82 7.00 -10.13
N PHE A 46 -6.81 6.14 -10.40
CA PHE A 46 -7.27 5.84 -11.77
C PHE A 46 -8.74 6.14 -12.01
N TRP A 47 -9.59 6.01 -11.00
CA TRP A 47 -11.04 6.05 -11.13
C TRP A 47 -11.68 6.99 -10.10
N ASN A 48 -11.03 8.11 -9.81
CA ASN A 48 -11.42 9.04 -8.75
C ASN A 48 -12.69 9.83 -9.08
N THR A 49 -13.21 9.72 -10.30
CA THR A 49 -14.46 10.33 -10.76
C THR A 49 -15.55 9.28 -11.03
N GLN A 50 -15.30 8.01 -10.73
CA GLN A 50 -16.24 6.92 -10.97
C GLN A 50 -16.88 6.45 -9.65
N LEU A 51 -18.16 6.12 -9.72
CA LEU A 51 -18.90 5.46 -8.66
C LEU A 51 -19.04 3.99 -9.01
N PHE A 52 -18.88 3.14 -8.01
CA PHE A 52 -19.02 1.69 -8.13
C PHE A 52 -20.03 1.23 -7.08
N SER A 53 -20.80 0.20 -7.38
CA SER A 53 -21.68 -0.42 -6.39
C SER A 53 -20.85 -1.18 -5.35
N ASN A 54 -21.47 -1.50 -4.21
CA ASN A 54 -20.81 -2.29 -3.17
C ASN A 54 -20.44 -3.69 -3.68
N GLU A 55 -21.25 -4.26 -4.57
CA GLU A 55 -21.03 -5.56 -5.20
C GLU A 55 -19.80 -5.51 -6.12
N GLU A 56 -19.68 -4.47 -6.95
CA GLU A 56 -18.51 -4.25 -7.81
C GLU A 56 -17.23 -4.07 -6.98
N GLU A 57 -17.27 -3.22 -5.95
CA GLU A 57 -16.11 -3.00 -5.09
C GLU A 57 -15.68 -4.28 -4.37
N LYS A 58 -16.64 -5.11 -3.95
CA LYS A 58 -16.34 -6.42 -3.36
C LYS A 58 -15.63 -7.34 -4.36
N GLU A 59 -16.09 -7.39 -5.61
CA GLU A 59 -15.44 -8.17 -6.67
C GLU A 59 -14.02 -7.66 -6.96
N PHE A 60 -13.83 -6.34 -7.04
CA PHE A 60 -12.51 -5.74 -7.26
C PHE A 60 -11.53 -6.04 -6.12
N LYS A 61 -12.01 -5.99 -4.86
CA LYS A 61 -11.20 -6.38 -3.69
C LYS A 61 -10.81 -7.86 -3.73
N VAL A 62 -11.68 -8.76 -4.22
CA VAL A 62 -11.35 -10.19 -4.41
C VAL A 62 -10.22 -10.36 -5.43
N LEU A 63 -10.31 -9.70 -6.59
CA LEU A 63 -9.24 -9.73 -7.60
C LEU A 63 -7.92 -9.20 -7.05
N LEU A 64 -7.98 -8.11 -6.28
CA LEU A 64 -6.79 -7.50 -5.69
C LEU A 64 -6.17 -8.38 -4.60
N ALA A 65 -6.97 -9.12 -3.83
CA ALA A 65 -6.52 -10.04 -2.80
C ALA A 65 -5.65 -11.19 -3.37
N GLU A 66 -5.83 -11.56 -4.64
CA GLU A 66 -5.00 -12.57 -5.30
C GLU A 66 -3.54 -12.10 -5.48
N HIS A 67 -3.29 -10.79 -5.62
CA HIS A 67 -1.90 -10.27 -5.70
C HIS A 67 -1.12 -10.40 -4.38
N PHE A 68 -1.81 -10.65 -3.27
CA PHE A 68 -1.20 -10.92 -1.96
C PHE A 68 -1.08 -12.43 -1.67
N LYS A 69 -1.59 -13.30 -2.55
CA LYS A 69 -1.53 -14.75 -2.36
C LYS A 69 -0.09 -15.24 -2.41
N GLY A 70 0.31 -16.05 -1.42
CA GLY A 70 1.69 -16.52 -1.27
C GLY A 70 2.69 -15.47 -0.76
N SER A 71 2.24 -14.25 -0.45
CA SER A 71 3.11 -13.24 0.15
C SER A 71 3.49 -13.63 1.59
N LYS A 72 4.81 -13.72 1.85
CA LYS A 72 5.35 -13.88 3.20
C LYS A 72 5.30 -12.60 4.03
N ASN A 73 5.27 -11.44 3.37
CA ASN A 73 5.27 -10.13 4.01
C ASN A 73 4.34 -9.17 3.26
N ILE A 74 3.16 -8.97 3.85
CA ILE A 74 2.09 -8.14 3.29
C ILE A 74 2.55 -6.69 3.07
N ASP A 75 3.38 -6.13 3.94
CA ASP A 75 3.84 -4.72 3.83
C ASP A 75 4.79 -4.53 2.65
N VAL A 76 5.64 -5.52 2.39
CA VAL A 76 6.56 -5.51 1.25
C VAL A 76 5.75 -5.59 -0.05
N THR A 77 4.80 -6.53 -0.13
CA THR A 77 3.92 -6.66 -1.29
C THR A 77 3.05 -5.42 -1.49
N PHE A 78 2.50 -4.85 -0.42
CA PHE A 78 1.71 -3.62 -0.48
C PHE A 78 2.53 -2.47 -1.09
N LYS A 79 3.74 -2.21 -0.57
CA LYS A 79 4.61 -1.16 -1.11
C LYS A 79 4.96 -1.40 -2.57
N GLN A 80 5.28 -2.63 -2.95
CA GLN A 80 5.55 -3.00 -4.34
C GLN A 80 4.35 -2.70 -5.25
N LEU A 81 3.14 -3.06 -4.83
CA LEU A 81 1.92 -2.79 -5.59
C LEU A 81 1.66 -1.28 -5.71
N VAL A 82 1.90 -0.50 -4.66
CA VAL A 82 1.82 0.97 -4.72
C VAL A 82 2.86 1.56 -5.69
N GLU A 83 4.10 1.07 -5.68
CA GLU A 83 5.10 1.51 -6.66
C GLU A 83 4.66 1.21 -8.10
N ARG A 84 4.05 0.04 -8.34
CA ARG A 84 3.48 -0.35 -9.64
C ARG A 84 2.31 0.54 -10.08
N ILE A 85 1.45 0.94 -9.14
CA ILE A 85 0.39 1.94 -9.38
C ILE A 85 0.99 3.27 -9.84
N CYS A 86 2.06 3.73 -9.17
CA CYS A 86 2.74 4.98 -9.52
C CYS A 86 3.38 4.92 -10.92
N LEU A 87 4.04 3.80 -11.24
CA LEU A 87 4.61 3.58 -12.57
C LEU A 87 3.53 3.61 -13.65
N THR A 88 2.38 2.99 -13.38
CA THR A 88 1.21 3.02 -14.27
C THR A 88 0.68 4.44 -14.43
N LYS A 89 0.50 5.19 -13.35
CA LYS A 89 0.04 6.58 -13.41
C LYS A 89 0.96 7.45 -14.29
N ARG A 90 2.27 7.33 -14.12
CA ARG A 90 3.28 8.01 -14.96
C ARG A 90 3.23 7.55 -16.41
N TYR A 91 3.02 6.27 -16.66
CA TYR A 91 2.87 5.77 -18.02
C TYR A 91 1.68 6.41 -18.73
N LEU A 92 0.52 6.50 -18.06
CA LEU A 92 -0.69 7.08 -18.61
C LEU A 92 -0.54 8.58 -18.92
N THR A 93 0.11 9.35 -18.05
CA THR A 93 0.24 10.81 -18.22
C THR A 93 1.26 11.23 -19.29
N ARG A 94 2.20 10.35 -19.65
CA ARG A 94 3.28 10.66 -20.61
C ARG A 94 2.83 10.91 -22.04
N ARG A 95 1.72 10.33 -22.50
CA ARG A 95 1.24 10.48 -23.89
C ARG A 95 -0.28 10.53 -23.92
N LYS A 96 -0.82 11.44 -24.73
CA LYS A 96 -2.25 11.51 -25.04
C LYS A 96 -2.72 10.20 -25.69
N GLY A 97 -3.95 9.79 -25.41
CA GLY A 97 -4.56 8.55 -25.91
C GLY A 97 -4.26 7.29 -25.09
N ARG A 98 -3.38 7.36 -24.08
CA ARG A 98 -3.23 6.27 -23.11
C ARG A 98 -4.38 6.29 -22.11
N TYR A 99 -4.96 5.13 -21.86
CA TYR A 99 -6.05 4.96 -20.93
C TYR A 99 -5.78 3.78 -19.99
N ILE A 100 -6.44 3.79 -18.84
CA ILE A 100 -6.48 2.66 -17.91
C ILE A 100 -7.65 1.76 -18.29
N SER A 101 -7.44 0.45 -18.29
CA SER A 101 -8.53 -0.53 -18.48
C SER A 101 -9.57 -0.42 -17.34
N LYS A 102 -10.72 -1.09 -17.51
CA LYS A 102 -11.73 -1.17 -16.45
C LYS A 102 -11.14 -1.84 -15.19
N PRO A 103 -11.66 -1.54 -13.98
CA PRO A 103 -11.15 -2.15 -12.75
C PRO A 103 -11.11 -3.68 -12.80
N ILE A 104 -12.16 -4.31 -13.33
CA ILE A 104 -12.27 -5.76 -13.46
C ILE A 104 -11.11 -6.37 -14.27
N ASP A 105 -10.74 -5.75 -15.39
CA ASP A 105 -9.63 -6.22 -16.23
C ASP A 105 -8.29 -5.90 -15.57
N TRP A 106 -8.13 -4.65 -15.12
CA TRP A 106 -6.83 -4.18 -14.62
C TRP A 106 -6.40 -4.89 -13.33
N LEU A 107 -7.33 -5.23 -12.45
CA LEU A 107 -7.02 -5.91 -11.18
C LEU A 107 -6.83 -7.42 -11.34
N ASN A 108 -7.34 -8.01 -12.43
CA ASN A 108 -7.25 -9.45 -12.67
C ASN A 108 -5.79 -9.91 -12.86
N ILE A 109 -5.37 -10.90 -12.07
CA ILE A 109 -4.01 -11.45 -12.11
C ILE A 109 -3.67 -12.12 -13.46
N ASN A 110 -4.68 -12.58 -14.19
CA ASN A 110 -4.52 -13.25 -15.48
C ASN A 110 -4.47 -12.25 -16.66
N TYR A 111 -4.80 -10.98 -16.42
CA TYR A 111 -4.77 -9.96 -17.47
C TYR A 111 -3.39 -9.29 -17.55
N THR A 112 -2.62 -9.65 -18.57
CA THR A 112 -1.22 -9.23 -18.73
C THR A 112 -1.06 -7.73 -18.97
N ASN A 113 -2.07 -7.05 -19.52
CA ASN A 113 -2.07 -5.60 -19.70
C ASN A 113 -2.57 -4.83 -18.46
N GLY A 114 -2.88 -5.55 -17.37
CA GLY A 114 -3.32 -4.99 -16.10
C GLY A 114 -2.19 -4.79 -15.10
N LEU A 115 -2.57 -4.74 -13.82
CA LEU A 115 -1.65 -4.70 -12.69
C LEU A 115 -0.64 -5.83 -12.81
N ALA A 116 -1.03 -7.06 -13.15
CA ALA A 116 -0.12 -8.20 -13.29
C ALA A 116 1.12 -7.90 -14.16
N GLY A 117 0.94 -7.30 -15.34
CA GLY A 117 2.03 -6.97 -16.26
C GLY A 117 3.03 -5.93 -15.74
N THR A 118 2.58 -5.03 -14.86
CA THR A 118 3.43 -3.96 -14.29
C THR A 118 4.56 -4.50 -13.39
N LEU A 119 4.53 -5.79 -13.02
CA LEU A 119 5.64 -6.44 -12.33
C LEU A 119 6.95 -6.37 -13.14
N SER A 120 6.87 -6.51 -14.45
CA SER A 120 8.04 -6.37 -15.34
C SER A 120 8.67 -4.98 -15.22
N TRP A 121 7.84 -3.93 -15.17
CA TRP A 121 8.30 -2.55 -15.04
C TRP A 121 8.95 -2.30 -13.67
N TYR A 122 8.37 -2.87 -12.62
CA TYR A 122 8.94 -2.80 -11.28
C TYR A 122 10.32 -3.46 -11.22
N LYS A 123 10.49 -4.66 -11.80
CA LYS A 123 11.79 -5.34 -11.86
C LYS A 123 12.86 -4.52 -12.58
N VAL A 124 12.49 -3.83 -13.67
CA VAL A 124 13.41 -2.90 -14.36
C VAL A 124 13.84 -1.77 -13.42
N VAL A 125 12.92 -1.21 -12.63
CA VAL A 125 13.26 -0.18 -11.64
C VAL A 125 14.18 -0.72 -10.54
N GLU A 126 13.91 -1.93 -10.03
CA GLU A 126 14.78 -2.58 -9.05
C GLU A 126 16.20 -2.79 -9.58
N GLU A 127 16.34 -3.22 -10.84
CA GLU A 127 17.65 -3.40 -11.45
C GLU A 127 18.41 -2.08 -11.59
N GLN A 128 17.72 -1.03 -12.04
CA GLN A 128 18.31 0.30 -12.16
C GLN A 128 18.77 0.87 -10.80
N ARG A 129 18.04 0.59 -9.71
CA ARG A 129 18.41 1.03 -8.36
C ARG A 129 19.72 0.43 -7.85
N LYS A 130 20.18 -0.70 -8.40
CA LYS A 130 21.48 -1.28 -8.05
C LYS A 130 22.65 -0.41 -8.52
N ASN A 131 22.46 0.28 -9.65
CA ASN A 131 23.53 1.02 -10.33
C ASN A 131 23.37 2.54 -10.22
N VAL A 132 22.14 3.02 -10.03
CA VAL A 132 21.81 4.45 -9.97
C VAL A 132 21.24 4.78 -8.59
N PRO A 133 22.03 5.41 -7.71
CA PRO A 133 21.53 5.90 -6.43
C PRO A 133 20.31 6.79 -6.62
N HIS A 134 19.33 6.67 -5.71
CA HIS A 134 18.10 7.47 -5.71
C HIS A 134 17.21 7.29 -6.96
N TYR A 135 17.44 6.28 -7.80
CA TYR A 135 16.62 6.03 -8.98
C TYR A 135 15.16 5.77 -8.61
N ASN A 136 14.29 6.66 -9.07
CA ASN A 136 12.86 6.68 -8.71
C ASN A 136 12.65 6.56 -7.19
N GLU A 137 13.43 7.27 -6.36
CA GLU A 137 13.23 7.25 -4.91
C GLU A 137 11.86 7.80 -4.48
N GLY A 138 11.29 8.72 -5.27
CA GLY A 138 9.99 9.32 -5.02
C GLY A 138 8.85 8.29 -4.95
N ILE A 139 8.86 7.26 -5.80
CA ILE A 139 7.80 6.24 -5.77
C ILE A 139 7.92 5.34 -4.52
N THR A 140 9.14 5.05 -4.08
CA THR A 140 9.38 4.30 -2.84
C THR A 140 9.00 5.13 -1.61
N LEU A 141 9.31 6.43 -1.62
CA LEU A 141 8.87 7.36 -0.59
C LEU A 141 7.34 7.37 -0.49
N LEU A 142 6.65 7.49 -1.63
CA LEU A 142 5.19 7.46 -1.66
C LEU A 142 4.62 6.14 -1.15
N ALA A 143 5.17 5.00 -1.58
CA ALA A 143 4.75 3.68 -1.12
C ALA A 143 4.90 3.51 0.39
N LYS A 144 6.03 3.99 0.95
CA LYS A 144 6.26 4.02 2.41
C LYS A 144 5.27 4.95 3.12
N ALA A 145 5.01 6.12 2.55
CA ALA A 145 4.09 7.11 3.11
C ALA A 145 2.67 6.56 3.20
N LEU A 146 2.19 5.94 2.12
CA LEU A 146 0.84 5.36 2.04
C LEU A 146 0.68 4.16 2.95
N LEU A 147 1.69 3.28 3.07
CA LEU A 147 1.65 2.20 4.06
C LEU A 147 1.56 2.76 5.49
N LYS A 148 2.40 3.74 5.84
CA LYS A 148 2.40 4.33 7.19
C LYS A 148 1.08 5.01 7.52
N TYR A 149 0.48 5.70 6.54
CA TYR A 149 -0.81 6.34 6.70
C TYR A 149 -1.97 5.33 6.71
N ALA A 150 -1.88 4.23 5.94
CA ALA A 150 -2.78 3.08 5.99
C ALA A 150 -2.87 2.49 7.40
N ASP A 151 -1.74 2.35 8.08
CA ASP A 151 -1.67 1.71 9.39
C ASP A 151 -2.16 2.62 10.54
N LYS A 152 -1.84 3.92 10.49
CA LYS A 152 -1.98 4.80 11.67
C LYS A 152 -2.89 6.00 11.48
N ARG A 153 -3.24 6.37 10.25
CA ARG A 153 -4.00 7.60 9.93
C ARG A 153 -3.46 8.86 10.64
N ASN A 154 -2.13 8.97 10.74
CA ASN A 154 -1.49 10.05 11.49
C ASN A 154 -1.26 11.29 10.60
N ILE A 155 -1.81 12.43 11.02
CA ILE A 155 -1.69 13.71 10.31
C ILE A 155 -0.26 14.25 10.27
N LEU A 156 0.55 14.04 11.32
CA LEU A 156 1.94 14.49 11.35
C LEU A 156 2.79 13.73 10.34
N ASP A 157 2.55 12.43 10.21
CA ASP A 157 3.19 11.60 9.18
C ASP A 157 2.77 12.05 7.78
N MET A 158 1.49 12.36 7.57
CA MET A 158 1.00 12.92 6.30
C MET A 158 1.71 14.24 5.95
N LEU A 159 1.79 15.18 6.90
CA LEU A 159 2.45 16.47 6.69
C LEU A 159 3.94 16.31 6.41
N HIS A 160 4.61 15.38 7.10
CA HIS A 160 6.01 15.06 6.86
C HIS A 160 6.24 14.56 5.43
N TYR A 161 5.50 13.54 4.99
CA TYR A 161 5.67 12.99 3.64
C TYR A 161 5.25 13.96 2.54
N ARG A 162 4.24 14.80 2.80
CA ARG A 162 3.88 15.90 1.90
C ARG A 162 5.07 16.85 1.69
N LYS A 163 5.74 17.27 2.76
CA LYS A 163 6.93 18.13 2.68
C LYS A 163 8.06 17.46 1.91
N GLU A 164 8.30 16.17 2.15
CA GLU A 164 9.34 15.42 1.44
C GLU A 164 9.05 15.28 -0.07
N LEU A 165 7.80 14.99 -0.46
CA LEU A 165 7.42 14.92 -1.87
C LEU A 165 7.58 16.28 -2.58
N ILE A 166 7.27 17.38 -1.89
CA ILE A 166 7.51 18.75 -2.39
C ILE A 166 9.02 19.02 -2.52
N ARG A 167 9.81 18.67 -1.51
CA ARG A 167 11.27 18.84 -1.52
C ARG A 167 11.93 18.10 -2.69
N LEU A 168 11.46 16.90 -3.00
CA LEU A 168 11.91 16.09 -4.13
C LEU A 168 11.30 16.49 -5.48
N LYS A 169 10.50 17.57 -5.53
CA LYS A 169 9.79 18.07 -6.72
C LYS A 169 8.91 17.02 -7.40
N GLN A 170 8.37 16.07 -6.63
CA GLN A 170 7.51 14.98 -7.12
C GLN A 170 6.04 15.42 -7.15
N HIS A 171 5.71 16.43 -7.96
CA HIS A 171 4.36 17.02 -8.00
C HIS A 171 3.29 16.01 -8.43
N ASP A 172 3.63 15.12 -9.36
CA ASP A 172 2.74 14.05 -9.81
C ASP A 172 2.41 13.06 -8.68
N LEU A 173 3.43 12.66 -7.91
CA LEU A 173 3.26 11.76 -6.77
C LEU A 173 2.57 12.45 -5.59
N LEU A 174 2.78 13.75 -5.40
CA LEU A 174 2.08 14.53 -4.40
C LEU A 174 0.57 14.52 -4.66
N GLN A 175 0.15 14.65 -5.92
CA GLN A 175 -1.27 14.55 -6.27
C GLN A 175 -1.83 13.16 -5.94
N VAL A 176 -1.12 12.09 -6.31
CA VAL A 176 -1.50 10.71 -5.96
C VAL A 176 -1.60 10.54 -4.44
N PHE A 177 -0.65 11.08 -3.69
CA PHE A 177 -0.61 11.00 -2.24
C PHE A 177 -1.83 11.65 -1.59
N MET A 178 -2.13 12.90 -1.95
CA MET A 178 -3.23 13.66 -1.35
C MET A 178 -4.59 13.04 -1.71
N ASN A 179 -4.78 12.61 -2.97
CA ASN A 179 -6.01 11.93 -3.37
C ASN A 179 -6.18 10.60 -2.62
N SER A 180 -5.10 9.82 -2.49
CA SER A 180 -5.14 8.56 -1.76
C SER A 180 -5.50 8.77 -0.29
N ILE A 181 -4.91 9.77 0.38
CA ILE A 181 -5.24 10.12 1.76
C ILE A 181 -6.72 10.48 1.91
N MET A 182 -7.26 11.30 1.00
CA MET A 182 -8.68 11.66 1.02
C MET A 182 -9.57 10.41 0.94
N HIS A 183 -9.29 9.49 0.01
CA HIS A 183 -10.05 8.26 -0.10
C HIS A 183 -9.91 7.36 1.13
N LEU A 184 -8.69 7.22 1.64
CA LEU A 184 -8.38 6.44 2.83
C LEU A 184 -8.96 7.02 4.13
N GLN A 185 -9.22 8.32 4.20
CA GLN A 185 -9.74 8.97 5.40
C GLN A 185 -11.27 9.03 5.40
N TYR A 186 -11.88 9.21 4.24
CA TYR A 186 -13.30 9.55 4.14
C TYR A 186 -14.15 8.51 3.40
N PHE A 187 -13.55 7.57 2.66
CA PHE A 187 -14.28 6.53 1.92
C PHE A 187 -13.99 5.11 2.42
N SER A 188 -12.94 4.89 3.21
CA SER A 188 -12.78 3.66 3.97
C SER A 188 -13.56 3.77 5.29
N ILE A 189 -14.85 3.48 5.24
CA ILE A 189 -15.73 3.38 6.43
C ILE A 189 -15.93 1.90 6.75
#